data_AF-A0A949BDE1-F1
#
_entry.id   AF-A0A949BDE1-F1
#
_cell.length_a   1.000
_cell.length_b   1.000
_cell.length_c   1.000
_cell.angle_alpha   90.00
_cell.angle_beta   90.00
_cell.angle_gamma   90.00
#
_symmetry.space_group_name_H-M   'P 1'
#
loop_
_entity.id
_entity.type
_entity.pdbx_description
1 polymer ?
#
loop_
_entity_poly.entity_id
_entity_poly.type
_entity_poly.pdbx_seq_one_letter_code
_entity_poly.pdbx_strand_id
1 'polypeptide(L)'
;MKKIFISIGIIYLLIIFQTSFLAHFRSYYYLPSLAIIFVVFLNLFEKQEEKNGLIIAGACGFFLDIFSGKPLGFYTVILLIASLVIKVIVKKYLYLKPSK
;
A
#
# COMPACT_ATOMS: atom_id res chain seq x y z
N MET A 1 10.30 -13.41 0.14
CA MET A 1 9.17 -14.37 0.03
C MET A 1 8.26 -14.34 1.26
N LYS A 2 8.64 -14.88 2.44
CA LYS A 2 7.77 -14.92 3.64
C LYS A 2 7.16 -13.55 4.01
N LYS A 3 7.96 -12.47 3.99
CA LYS A 3 7.50 -11.10 4.24
C LYS A 3 6.39 -10.64 3.28
N ILE A 4 6.53 -10.95 1.99
CA ILE A 4 5.56 -10.58 0.94
C ILE A 4 4.22 -11.26 1.22
N PHE A 5 4.23 -12.58 1.45
CA PHE A 5 3.01 -13.34 1.75
C PHE A 5 2.30 -12.81 3.00
N ILE A 6 3.06 -12.51 4.07
CA ILE A 6 2.49 -11.93 5.29
C ILE A 6 1.86 -10.56 5.00
N SER A 7 2.57 -9.67 4.29
CA SER A 7 2.05 -8.34 3.94
C SER A 7 0.79 -8.41 3.08
N ILE A 8 0.74 -9.31 2.08
CA ILE A 8 -0.43 -9.54 1.24
C ILE A 8 -1.62 -10.00 2.09
N GLY A 9 -1.39 -10.94 3.02
CA GLY A 9 -2.43 -11.39 3.95
C GLY A 9 -2.97 -10.28 4.85
N ILE A 10 -2.08 -9.44 5.40
CA ILE A 10 -2.47 -8.27 6.21
C ILE A 10 -3.28 -7.28 5.37
N ILE A 11 -2.84 -6.97 4.15
CA ILE A 11 -3.54 -6.05 3.25
C ILE A 11 -4.95 -6.56 2.95
N TYR A 12 -5.08 -7.85 2.65
CA TYR A 12 -6.38 -8.46 2.39
C TYR A 12 -7.32 -8.32 3.60
N LEU A 13 -6.82 -8.60 4.81
CA LEU A 13 -7.58 -8.43 6.06
C LEU A 13 -7.97 -6.95 6.28
N LEU A 14 -7.05 -6.01 6.05
CA LEU A 14 -7.33 -4.57 6.17
C LEU A 14 -8.41 -4.11 5.20
N ILE A 15 -8.39 -4.59 3.94
CA ILE A 15 -9.39 -4.23 2.95
C ILE A 15 -10.76 -4.74 3.39
N ILE A 16 -10.87 -6.01 3.78
CA ILE A 16 -12.14 -6.59 4.27
C ILE A 16 -12.63 -5.85 5.51
N PHE A 17 -11.74 -5.59 6.48
CA PHE A 17 -12.10 -4.86 7.68
C PHE A 17 -12.61 -3.46 7.34
N GLN A 18 -11.98 -2.78 6.37
CA GLN A 18 -12.42 -1.47 5.93
C GLN A 18 -13.79 -1.53 5.21
N THR A 19 -13.96 -2.45 4.27
CA THR A 19 -15.20 -2.55 3.46
C THR A 19 -16.38 -3.08 4.26
N SER A 20 -16.13 -3.94 5.25
CA SER A 20 -17.20 -4.58 6.04
C SER A 20 -17.52 -3.83 7.33
N PHE A 21 -16.51 -3.37 8.08
CA PHE A 21 -16.71 -2.74 9.39
C PHE A 21 -16.69 -1.21 9.31
N LEU A 22 -15.65 -0.62 8.71
CA LEU A 22 -15.51 0.85 8.64
C LEU A 22 -16.56 1.50 7.73
N ALA A 23 -17.08 0.79 6.73
CA ALA A 23 -18.13 1.29 5.86
C ALA A 23 -19.41 1.71 6.61
N HIS A 24 -19.63 1.18 7.82
CA HIS A 24 -20.77 1.55 8.65
C HIS A 24 -20.64 2.96 9.27
N PHE A 25 -19.40 3.48 9.39
CA PHE A 25 -19.15 4.81 9.95
C PHE A 25 -19.17 5.85 8.83
N ARG A 26 -20.28 6.58 8.69
CA ARG A 26 -20.57 7.57 7.63
C ARG A 26 -19.51 8.68 7.46
N SER A 27 -18.62 8.89 8.43
CA SER A 27 -17.51 9.86 8.35
C SER A 27 -16.30 9.35 7.55
N TYR A 28 -16.25 8.05 7.24
CA TYR A 28 -15.09 7.42 6.60
C TYR A 28 -15.02 7.56 5.07
N TYR A 29 -16.01 8.19 4.43
CA TYR A 29 -15.99 8.37 2.96
C TYR A 29 -14.77 9.16 2.45
N TYR A 30 -14.19 10.03 3.29
CA TYR A 30 -13.02 10.83 2.94
C TYR A 30 -11.70 10.26 3.46
N LEU A 31 -11.73 9.17 4.24
CA LEU A 31 -10.52 8.61 4.83
C LEU A 31 -9.76 7.76 3.80
N PRO A 32 -8.45 7.97 3.61
CA PRO A 32 -7.64 7.10 2.78
C PRO A 32 -7.74 5.66 3.25
N SER A 33 -7.72 4.72 2.31
CA SER A 33 -7.79 3.30 2.67
C SER A 33 -6.64 2.90 3.59
N LEU A 34 -6.96 2.15 4.65
CA LEU A 34 -5.97 1.63 5.59
C LEU A 34 -4.89 0.81 4.87
N ALA A 35 -5.28 0.09 3.81
CA ALA A 35 -4.37 -0.65 2.96
C ALA A 35 -3.38 0.26 2.22
N ILE A 36 -3.84 1.41 1.70
CA ILE A 36 -2.98 2.41 1.05
C ILE A 36 -1.98 2.97 2.05
N ILE A 37 -2.44 3.36 3.24
CA ILE A 37 -1.59 3.89 4.31
C ILE A 37 -0.50 2.87 4.67
N PHE A 38 -0.89 1.60 4.86
CA PHE A 38 0.03 0.52 5.18
C PHE A 38 1.11 0.34 4.10
N VAL A 39 0.71 0.35 2.82
CA VAL A 39 1.66 0.22 1.69
C VAL A 39 2.62 1.40 1.59
N VAL A 40 2.15 2.62 1.85
CA VAL A 40 3.01 3.82 1.86
C VAL A 40 4.06 3.70 2.95
N PHE A 41 3.68 3.35 4.18
CA PHE A 41 4.64 3.13 5.27
C PHE A 41 5.61 2.00 4.96
N LEU A 42 5.12 0.89 4.42
CA LEU A 42 5.98 -0.24 4.05
C LEU A 42 7.04 0.20 3.03
N ASN A 43 6.65 0.96 2.01
CA ASN A 43 7.59 1.49 1.03
C ASN A 43 8.56 2.52 1.60
N LEU A 44 8.13 3.33 2.57
CA LEU A 44 8.96 4.33 3.23
C LEU A 44 10.05 3.68 4.10
N PHE A 45 9.70 2.63 4.86
CA PHE A 45 10.62 1.94 5.77
C PHE A 45 11.42 0.79 5.15
N GLU A 46 11.03 0.31 3.96
CA GLU A 46 11.80 -0.69 3.24
C GLU A 46 13.21 -0.17 2.90
N LYS A 47 14.22 -1.03 2.75
CA LYS A 47 15.52 -0.59 2.21
C LYS A 47 15.40 -0.19 0.73
N GLN A 48 16.22 0.74 0.25
CA GLN A 48 16.12 1.23 -1.14
C GLN A 48 16.41 0.13 -2.19
N GLU A 49 17.25 -0.83 -1.84
CA GLU A 49 17.63 -1.97 -2.69
C GLU A 49 16.55 -3.05 -2.80
N GLU A 50 15.66 -3.15 -1.79
CA GLU A 50 14.61 -4.16 -1.79
C GLU A 50 13.47 -3.75 -2.72
N LYS A 51 12.90 -4.73 -3.44
CA LYS A 51 11.77 -4.52 -4.37
C LYS A 51 10.44 -5.03 -3.80
N ASN A 52 10.41 -5.50 -2.56
CA ASN A 52 9.21 -6.10 -1.95
C ASN A 52 8.07 -5.09 -1.88
N GLY A 53 8.34 -3.83 -1.52
CA GLY A 53 7.35 -2.77 -1.44
C GLY A 53 6.69 -2.41 -2.77
N LEU A 54 7.37 -2.60 -3.89
CA LEU A 54 6.78 -2.43 -5.24
C LEU A 54 5.82 -3.57 -5.56
N ILE A 55 6.23 -4.82 -5.29
CA ILE A 55 5.40 -6.01 -5.49
C ILE A 55 4.14 -5.92 -4.62
N ILE A 56 4.31 -5.55 -3.35
CA ILE A 56 3.22 -5.38 -2.40
C ILE A 56 2.30 -4.23 -2.79
N ALA A 57 2.83 -3.11 -3.31
CA ALA A 57 2.03 -2.01 -3.83
C ALA A 57 1.17 -2.43 -5.03
N GLY A 58 1.74 -3.20 -5.97
CA GLY A 58 1.00 -3.77 -7.09
C GLY A 58 -0.13 -4.70 -6.63
N ALA A 59 0.17 -5.64 -5.72
CA ALA A 59 -0.84 -6.54 -5.17
C ALA A 59 -1.95 -5.80 -4.41
N CYS A 60 -1.59 -4.79 -3.60
CA CYS A 60 -2.56 -3.97 -2.88
C CYS A 60 -3.46 -3.19 -3.83
N GLY A 61 -2.89 -2.58 -4.87
CA GLY A 61 -3.66 -1.82 -5.84
C GLY A 61 -4.61 -2.72 -6.63
N PHE A 62 -4.16 -3.92 -7.00
CA PHE A 62 -5.00 -4.89 -7.67
C PHE A 62 -6.18 -5.32 -6.79
N PHE A 63 -5.95 -5.59 -5.50
CA PHE A 63 -7.05 -5.88 -4.58
C PHE A 63 -7.99 -4.69 -4.42
N LEU A 64 -7.47 -3.48 -4.27
CA LEU A 64 -8.32 -2.29 -4.18
C LEU A 64 -9.14 -2.08 -5.45
N ASP A 65 -8.59 -2.37 -6.63
CA ASP A 65 -9.36 -2.31 -7.88
C ASP A 65 -10.54 -3.30 -7.85
N ILE A 66 -10.34 -4.52 -7.34
CA ILE A 66 -11.41 -5.53 -7.19
C ILE A 66 -12.49 -5.07 -6.21
N PHE A 67 -12.09 -4.54 -5.04
CA PHE A 67 -13.03 -4.23 -3.95
C PHE A 67 -13.68 -2.83 -4.04
N SER A 68 -13.14 -1.93 -4.86
CA SER A 68 -13.62 -0.54 -4.96
C SER A 68 -14.69 -0.31 -6.01
N GLY A 69 -14.88 -1.25 -6.95
CA GLY A 69 -15.75 -1.07 -8.11
C GLY A 69 -15.23 -0.07 -9.15
N LYS A 70 -13.98 0.41 -9.03
CA LYS A 70 -13.32 1.23 -10.05
C LYS A 70 -12.78 0.36 -11.20
N PRO A 71 -12.42 0.98 -12.34
CA PRO A 71 -11.77 0.25 -13.42
C PRO A 71 -10.51 -0.46 -12.94
N LEU A 72 -10.35 -1.72 -13.35
CA LEU A 72 -9.13 -2.50 -13.09
C LEU A 72 -7.89 -1.73 -13.54
N GLY A 73 -6.91 -1.61 -12.66
CA GLY A 73 -5.66 -0.89 -12.91
C GLY A 73 -5.61 0.52 -12.33
N PHE A 74 -6.72 1.13 -11.90
CA PHE A 74 -6.73 2.50 -11.37
C PHE A 74 -5.85 2.63 -10.13
N TYR A 75 -6.14 1.88 -9.08
CA TYR A 75 -5.34 1.87 -7.85
C TYR A 75 -4.00 1.17 -8.03
N THR A 76 -3.94 0.13 -8.88
CA THR A 76 -2.68 -0.55 -9.22
C THR A 76 -1.64 0.41 -9.76
N VAL A 77 -1.98 1.19 -10.80
CA VAL A 77 -1.05 2.14 -11.42
C VAL A 77 -0.68 3.26 -10.43
N ILE A 78 -1.66 3.82 -9.73
CA ILE A 78 -1.41 4.90 -8.76
C ILE A 78 -0.46 4.45 -7.65
N LEU A 79 -0.66 3.27 -7.07
CA LEU A 79 0.19 2.76 -5.99
C LEU A 79 1.59 2.38 -6.47
N LEU A 80 1.72 1.86 -7.70
CA LEU A 80 3.03 1.59 -8.29
C LEU A 80 3.82 2.88 -8.51
N ILE A 81 3.18 3.91 -9.07
CA ILE A 81 3.80 5.23 -9.25
C ILE A 81 4.19 5.82 -7.89
N ALA A 82 3.29 5.78 -6.90
CA ALA A 82 3.57 6.28 -5.56
C ALA A 82 4.75 5.54 -4.91
N SER A 83 4.80 4.21 -5.02
CA SER A 83 5.90 3.38 -4.52
C SER A 83 7.24 3.74 -5.18
N LEU A 84 7.25 3.97 -6.50
CA LEU A 84 8.44 4.43 -7.21
C LEU A 84 8.89 5.82 -6.75
N VAL A 85 7.96 6.76 -6.63
CA VAL A 85 8.23 8.12 -6.12
C VAL A 85 8.84 8.07 -4.72
N ILE A 86 8.29 7.24 -3.83
CA ILE A 86 8.83 7.07 -2.47
C ILE A 86 10.26 6.52 -2.52
N LYS A 87 10.52 5.51 -3.36
CA LYS A 87 11.85 4.89 -3.44
C LYS A 87 12.91 5.77 -4.09
N VAL A 88 12.55 6.55 -5.11
CA VAL A 88 13.49 7.35 -5.89
C VAL A 88 13.69 8.73 -5.29
N ILE A 89 12.61 9.41 -4.92
CA ILE A 89 12.63 10.80 -4.48
C ILE A 89 12.77 10.83 -2.97
N VAL A 90 11.79 10.29 -2.24
CA VAL A 90 11.70 10.46 -0.78
C VAL A 90 12.95 9.90 -0.10
N LYS A 91 13.40 8.68 -0.44
CA LYS A 91 14.61 8.10 0.17
C LYS A 91 15.93 8.74 -0.25
N LYS A 92 15.98 9.41 -1.40
CA LYS A 92 17.19 10.13 -1.82
C LYS A 92 17.35 11.44 -1.06
N TYR A 93 16.24 12.12 -0.74
CA TYR A 93 16.25 13.41 -0.06
C TYR A 93 16.11 13.33 1.46
N LEU A 94 15.27 12.42 1.96
CA LEU A 94 15.23 12.06 3.37
C LEU A 94 16.28 10.98 3.57
N TYR A 95 17.42 11.36 4.15
CA TYR A 95 18.49 10.47 4.59
C TYR A 95 18.00 9.58 5.74
N LEU A 96 16.97 8.77 5.51
CA LEU A 96 16.42 7.78 6.43
C LEU A 96 17.41 6.61 6.43
N LYS A 97 18.52 6.77 7.16
CA LYS A 97 19.42 5.67 7.48
C LYS A 97 18.64 4.76 8.44
N PRO A 98 18.22 3.55 8.04
CA PRO A 98 17.60 2.65 8.99
C PRO A 98 18.68 2.28 10.01
N SER A 99 18.48 2.65 11.27
CA SER A 99 19.36 2.23 12.37
C SER A 99 19.38 0.71 12.37
N LYS A 100 20.60 0.15 12.33
CA LYS A 100 20.86 -1.29 12.31
C LYS A 100 20.24 -1.99 13.52
#